data_AF-A0A924VHI9-F1
#
_entry.id   AF-A0A924VHI9-F1
#
_cell.length_a   1.000
_cell.length_b   1.000
_cell.length_c   1.000
_cell.angle_alpha   90.00
_cell.angle_beta   90.00
_cell.angle_gamma   90.00
#
_symmetry.space_group_name_H-M   'P 1'
#
loop_
_entity.id
_entity.type
_entity.pdbx_description
1 polymer ?
#
loop_
_entity_poly.entity_id
_entity_poly.type
_entity_poly.pdbx_seq_one_letter_code
_entity_poly.pdbx_strand_id
1 'polypeptide(L)'
;MAALSPHEIVKRIEVAAGLGIPKATPATTPKALAYRVIASALTTAVDDRHEWYAVPAPMTHDEGPDNPGCAYFSEFPSALEARAAYTVATHAELVEKNRGIYFFQPFWALLRDLEPIAIFDSAGVIHTIMGATELMPFYEQIDRKLSLTTARVLGPYFP
;
A
#
# COMPACT_ATOMS: atom_id res chain seq x y z
N MET A 1 -20.83 -11.11 -33.58
CA MET A 1 -19.69 -10.21 -33.30
C MET A 1 -18.99 -10.78 -32.08
N ALA A 2 -17.82 -11.38 -32.25
CA ALA A 2 -17.02 -11.90 -31.14
C ALA A 2 -16.47 -10.73 -30.31
N ALA A 3 -16.46 -10.88 -28.99
CA ALA A 3 -15.89 -9.88 -28.09
C ALA A 3 -14.42 -9.64 -28.47
N LEU A 4 -14.13 -8.42 -28.92
CA LEU A 4 -12.80 -7.82 -28.91
C LEU A 4 -12.25 -7.96 -27.49
N SER A 5 -10.97 -8.32 -27.36
CA SER A 5 -10.35 -8.80 -26.12
C SER A 5 -10.73 -7.95 -24.89
N PRO A 6 -10.76 -8.51 -23.66
CA PRO A 6 -11.07 -7.74 -22.44
C PRO A 6 -10.26 -6.44 -22.32
N HIS A 7 -9.02 -6.45 -22.83
CA HIS A 7 -8.14 -5.29 -22.92
C HIS A 7 -8.69 -4.16 -23.83
N GLU A 8 -9.26 -4.50 -24.98
CA GLU A 8 -9.87 -3.52 -25.90
C GLU A 8 -11.15 -2.90 -25.32
N ILE A 9 -11.90 -3.65 -24.52
CA ILE A 9 -13.08 -3.14 -23.81
C ILE A 9 -12.65 -2.12 -22.75
N VAL A 10 -11.64 -2.44 -21.93
CA VAL A 10 -11.10 -1.51 -20.91
C VAL A 10 -10.61 -0.22 -21.57
N LYS A 11 -9.86 -0.32 -22.67
CA LYS A 11 -9.35 0.85 -23.40
C LYS A 11 -10.47 1.77 -23.91
N ARG A 12 -11.61 1.21 -24.32
CA ARG A 12 -12.79 2.01 -24.73
C ARG A 12 -13.41 2.74 -23.54
N ILE A 13 -13.48 2.09 -22.38
CA ILE A 13 -14.00 2.69 -21.15
C ILE A 13 -13.07 3.84 -20.71
N GLU A 14 -11.76 3.62 -20.68
CA GLU A 14 -10.78 4.66 -20.31
C GLU A 14 -10.86 5.91 -21.20
N VAL A 15 -11.02 5.71 -22.52
CA VAL A 15 -11.22 6.81 -23.47
C VAL A 15 -12.56 7.52 -23.24
N ALA A 16 -13.65 6.76 -23.06
CA ALA A 16 -14.98 7.33 -22.81
C ALA A 16 -15.04 8.11 -21.47
N ALA A 17 -14.27 7.67 -20.47
CA ALA A 17 -14.17 8.31 -19.16
C ALA A 17 -13.19 9.50 -19.12
N GLY A 18 -12.51 9.82 -20.21
CA GLY A 18 -11.54 10.93 -20.27
C GLY A 18 -10.25 10.69 -19.48
N LEU A 19 -9.94 9.44 -19.12
CA LEU A 19 -8.76 9.08 -18.33
C LEU A 19 -7.45 9.11 -19.16
N GLY A 20 -7.57 9.16 -20.49
CA GLY A 20 -6.45 9.15 -21.42
C GLY A 20 -5.76 7.79 -21.51
N ILE A 21 -4.95 7.59 -22.55
CA ILE A 21 -4.13 6.37 -22.70
C ILE A 21 -2.71 6.70 -22.22
N PRO A 22 -2.17 5.99 -21.21
CA PRO A 22 -0.78 6.17 -20.79
C PRO A 22 0.18 5.95 -21.96
N LYS A 23 0.99 6.97 -22.31
CA LYS A 23 1.92 6.91 -23.46
C LYS A 23 3.11 5.98 -23.24
N ALA A 24 3.43 5.68 -21.99
CA ALA A 24 4.47 4.73 -21.60
C ALA A 24 4.08 4.07 -20.29
N THR A 25 4.36 2.78 -20.14
CA THR A 25 4.16 2.07 -18.87
C THR A 25 5.19 2.59 -17.87
N PRO A 26 4.79 3.22 -16.75
CA PRO A 26 5.72 3.68 -15.74
C PRO A 26 6.53 2.51 -15.16
N ALA A 27 7.81 2.74 -14.89
CA ALA A 27 8.66 1.73 -14.26
C ALA A 27 8.05 1.23 -12.94
N THR A 28 8.16 -0.08 -12.70
CA THR A 28 7.72 -0.67 -11.43
C THR A 28 8.75 -0.33 -10.36
N THR A 29 8.43 0.63 -9.51
CA THR A 29 9.22 0.96 -8.31
C THR A 29 8.63 0.24 -7.09
N PRO A 30 9.35 0.14 -5.96
CA PRO A 30 8.81 -0.43 -4.73
C PRO A 30 7.51 0.27 -4.29
N LYS A 31 7.48 1.60 -4.35
CA LYS A 31 6.28 2.42 -4.10
C LYS A 31 5.12 2.08 -5.03
N ALA A 32 5.38 2.02 -6.34
CA ALA A 32 4.35 1.68 -7.32
C ALA A 32 3.83 0.24 -7.11
N LEU A 33 4.71 -0.68 -6.71
CA LEU A 33 4.36 -2.06 -6.40
C LEU A 33 3.45 -2.15 -5.16
N ALA A 34 3.72 -1.41 -4.09
CA ALA A 34 2.85 -1.34 -2.92
C ALA A 34 1.41 -0.94 -3.31
N TYR A 35 1.27 0.14 -4.09
CA TYR A 35 -0.06 0.57 -4.56
C TYR A 35 -0.73 -0.44 -5.50
N ARG A 36 0.04 -1.11 -6.37
CA ARG A 36 -0.50 -2.16 -7.24
C ARG A 36 -0.97 -3.37 -6.45
N VAL A 37 -0.28 -3.74 -5.38
CA VAL A 37 -0.71 -4.83 -4.49
C VAL A 37 -1.99 -4.44 -3.75
N ILE A 38 -2.10 -3.20 -3.24
CA ILE A 38 -3.35 -2.68 -2.66
C ILE A 38 -4.50 -2.77 -3.67
N ALA A 39 -4.31 -2.24 -4.89
CA ALA A 39 -5.34 -2.27 -5.93
C ALA A 39 -5.72 -3.70 -6.33
N SER A 40 -4.74 -4.61 -6.40
CA SER A 40 -4.98 -6.02 -6.65
C SER A 40 -5.77 -6.67 -5.52
N ALA A 41 -5.49 -6.32 -4.26
CA ALA A 41 -6.21 -6.84 -3.10
C ALA A 41 -7.67 -6.40 -3.09
N LEU A 42 -7.91 -5.10 -3.29
CA LEU A 42 -9.26 -4.55 -3.40
C LEU A 42 -10.03 -5.17 -4.56
N THR A 43 -9.37 -5.38 -5.71
CA THR A 43 -9.99 -6.07 -6.87
C THR A 43 -10.39 -7.51 -6.53
N THR A 44 -9.53 -8.26 -5.81
CA THR A 44 -9.84 -9.62 -5.37
C THR A 44 -11.05 -9.67 -4.44
N ALA A 45 -11.24 -8.62 -3.62
CA ALA A 45 -12.26 -8.55 -2.60
C ALA A 45 -13.58 -7.87 -3.03
N VAL A 46 -13.74 -7.52 -4.32
CA VAL A 46 -14.92 -6.78 -4.82
C VAL A 46 -16.25 -7.48 -4.50
N ASP A 47 -16.27 -8.82 -4.58
CA ASP A 47 -17.46 -9.64 -4.32
C ASP A 47 -17.38 -10.35 -2.96
N ASP A 48 -16.49 -9.91 -2.07
CA ASP A 48 -16.43 -10.43 -0.69
C ASP A 48 -17.68 -10.00 0.09
N ARG A 49 -18.07 -10.80 1.08
CA ARG A 49 -19.17 -10.47 2.00
C ARG A 49 -18.81 -9.34 2.97
N HIS A 50 -17.51 -9.12 3.18
CA HIS A 50 -16.94 -8.12 4.08
C HIS A 50 -16.56 -6.87 3.30
N GLU A 51 -16.54 -5.72 3.98
CA GLU A 51 -16.17 -4.46 3.34
C GLU A 51 -14.66 -4.24 3.39
N TRP A 52 -14.06 -3.85 2.26
CA TRP A 52 -12.61 -3.68 2.15
C TRP A 52 -12.24 -2.23 1.81
N TYR A 53 -11.26 -1.70 2.53
CA TYR A 53 -10.82 -0.31 2.37
C TYR A 53 -9.30 -0.20 2.34
N ALA A 54 -8.80 0.75 1.56
CA ALA A 54 -7.44 1.23 1.69
C ALA A 54 -7.47 2.71 2.10
N VAL A 55 -6.92 3.01 3.28
CA VAL A 55 -6.93 4.37 3.84
C VAL A 55 -5.50 4.80 4.19
N PRO A 56 -5.17 6.10 4.14
CA PRO A 56 -3.92 6.60 4.69
C PRO A 56 -3.80 6.22 6.18
N ALA A 57 -2.64 5.74 6.59
CA ALA A 57 -2.31 5.47 7.98
C ALA A 57 -1.36 6.57 8.48
N PRO A 58 -1.89 7.66 9.06
CA PRO A 58 -1.07 8.83 9.35
C PRO A 58 -0.07 8.56 10.47
N MET A 59 1.11 9.17 10.36
CA MET A 59 2.07 9.36 11.43
C MET A 59 1.99 10.80 11.93
N THR A 60 2.32 11.03 13.20
CA THR A 60 2.64 12.36 13.73
C THR A 60 4.12 12.44 14.13
N HIS A 61 4.67 13.64 14.24
CA HIS A 61 6.10 13.84 14.56
C HIS A 61 6.34 14.05 16.06
N ASP A 62 5.27 14.11 16.84
CA ASP A 62 5.19 14.37 18.28
C ASP A 62 4.59 13.17 19.05
N GLU A 63 4.71 11.97 18.49
CA GLU A 63 4.19 10.74 19.10
C GLU A 63 4.87 10.44 20.43
N GLY A 64 4.07 10.02 21.41
CA GLY A 64 4.51 9.69 22.77
C GLY A 64 3.43 8.93 23.53
N PRO A 65 3.65 8.59 24.82
CA PRO A 65 2.67 7.85 25.62
C PRO A 65 1.27 8.50 25.66
N ASP A 66 1.23 9.83 25.64
CA ASP A 66 -0.01 10.62 25.67
C ASP A 66 -0.62 10.89 24.27
N ASN A 67 0.12 10.57 23.21
CA ASN A 67 -0.31 10.64 21.81
C ASN A 67 0.26 9.44 21.04
N PRO A 68 -0.36 8.25 21.14
CA PRO A 68 0.21 6.99 20.65
C PRO A 68 0.27 6.88 19.11
N GLY A 69 -0.13 7.93 18.38
CA GLY A 69 -0.24 7.94 16.94
C GLY A 69 -1.45 7.15 16.44
N CYS A 70 -1.46 6.81 15.16
CA CYS A 70 -2.57 6.11 14.53
C CYS A 70 -2.73 4.67 15.09
N ALA A 71 -3.97 4.31 15.46
CA ALA A 71 -4.30 3.01 16.06
C ALA A 71 -4.09 1.81 15.11
N TYR A 72 -4.10 2.03 13.79
CA TYR A 72 -3.94 0.96 12.79
C TYR A 72 -2.62 0.20 12.91
N PHE A 73 -1.60 0.77 13.54
CA PHE A 73 -0.30 0.13 13.69
C PHE A 73 -0.22 -0.84 14.88
N SER A 74 -1.20 -0.80 15.80
CA SER A 74 -1.11 -1.45 17.11
C SER A 74 -0.86 -2.97 17.04
N GLU A 75 -1.42 -3.65 16.04
CA GLU A 75 -1.28 -5.10 15.84
C GLU A 75 -0.05 -5.49 15.00
N PHE A 76 0.74 -4.52 14.53
CA PHE A 76 1.84 -4.74 13.60
C PHE A 76 3.17 -4.23 14.16
N PRO A 77 3.88 -5.02 15.00
CA PRO A 77 5.15 -4.59 15.62
C PRO A 77 6.18 -4.07 14.62
N SER A 78 6.34 -4.75 13.48
CA SER A 78 7.27 -4.32 12.43
C SER A 78 6.87 -2.98 11.77
N ALA A 79 5.58 -2.64 11.75
CA ALA A 79 5.11 -1.35 11.24
C ALA A 79 5.37 -0.23 12.26
N LEU A 80 5.22 -0.51 13.55
CA LEU A 80 5.58 0.43 14.63
C LEU A 80 7.07 0.78 14.58
N GLU A 81 7.94 -0.22 14.38
CA GLU A 81 9.38 0.00 14.21
C GLU A 81 9.69 0.87 12.99
N ALA A 82 9.09 0.56 11.84
CA ALA A 82 9.26 1.37 10.62
C ALA A 82 8.76 2.81 10.81
N ARG A 83 7.61 2.99 11.47
CA ARG A 83 7.04 4.30 11.80
C ARG A 83 7.95 5.12 12.72
N ALA A 84 8.52 4.48 13.74
CA ALA A 84 9.47 5.12 14.64
C ALA A 84 10.73 5.58 13.87
N ALA A 85 11.25 4.75 12.96
CA ALA A 85 12.40 5.10 12.14
C ALA A 85 12.14 6.33 11.24
N TYR A 86 10.96 6.40 10.59
CA TYR A 86 10.56 7.58 9.82
C TYR A 86 10.42 8.84 10.67
N THR A 87 9.90 8.71 11.89
CA THR A 87 9.74 9.82 12.83
C THR A 87 11.10 10.38 13.25
N VAL A 88 12.05 9.52 13.60
CA VAL A 88 13.43 9.90 13.94
C VAL A 88 14.11 10.58 12.75
N ALA A 89 14.01 9.99 11.55
CA ALA A 89 14.60 10.56 10.33
C ALA A 89 14.02 11.95 10.02
N THR A 90 12.69 12.10 10.15
CA THR A 90 12.03 13.40 9.96
C THR A 90 12.48 14.41 11.00
N HIS A 91 12.54 14.04 12.28
CA HIS A 91 12.96 14.96 13.33
C HIS A 91 14.39 15.48 13.07
N ALA A 92 15.30 14.59 12.67
CA ALA A 92 16.65 14.97 12.26
C ALA A 92 16.61 15.97 11.08
N GLU A 93 15.81 15.71 10.04
CA GLU A 93 15.68 16.64 8.91
C GLU A 93 15.07 18.00 9.30
N LEU A 94 14.05 18.02 10.18
CA LEU A 94 13.40 19.25 10.63
C LEU A 94 14.37 20.13 11.43
N VAL A 95 15.11 19.52 12.36
CA VAL A 95 16.09 20.22 13.21
C VAL A 95 17.30 20.69 12.39
N GLU A 96 17.84 19.85 11.51
CA GLU A 96 19.05 20.17 10.75
C GLU A 96 18.79 21.13 9.58
N LYS A 97 17.63 21.02 8.90
CA LYS A 97 17.37 21.73 7.63
C LYS A 97 16.41 22.91 7.77
N ASN A 98 15.87 23.16 8.97
CA ASN A 98 14.89 24.24 9.24
C ASN A 98 13.71 24.25 8.23
N ARG A 99 13.33 23.07 7.71
CA ARG A 99 12.27 22.89 6.71
C ARG A 99 10.94 22.68 7.42
N GLY A 100 10.26 23.74 7.79
CA GLY A 100 9.17 23.67 8.78
C GLY A 100 7.87 22.94 8.44
N ILE A 101 7.64 22.27 7.30
CA ILE A 101 6.24 21.94 6.92
C ILE A 101 5.97 20.58 6.23
N TYR A 102 6.94 19.88 5.63
CA TYR A 102 6.62 18.64 4.90
C TYR A 102 6.94 17.36 5.68
N PHE A 103 5.93 16.80 6.33
CA PHE A 103 6.00 15.47 6.94
C PHE A 103 5.41 14.43 5.98
N PHE A 104 6.28 13.64 5.36
CA PHE A 104 5.86 12.61 4.41
C PHE A 104 5.06 11.52 5.14
N GLN A 105 3.92 11.11 4.55
CA GLN A 105 3.03 10.09 5.09
C GLN A 105 3.17 8.82 4.23
N PRO A 106 4.10 7.90 4.56
CA PRO A 106 4.43 6.75 3.73
C PRO A 106 3.39 5.62 3.79
N PHE A 107 2.56 5.58 4.83
CA PHE A 107 1.79 4.39 5.18
C PHE A 107 0.33 4.42 4.72
N TRP A 108 -0.15 3.24 4.35
CA TRP A 108 -1.55 2.95 4.05
C TRP A 108 -2.00 1.72 4.84
N ALA A 109 -3.19 1.76 5.42
CA ALA A 109 -3.80 0.60 6.04
C ALA A 109 -4.78 -0.05 5.06
N LEU A 110 -4.67 -1.38 4.91
CA LEU A 110 -5.69 -2.21 4.28
C LEU A 110 -6.59 -2.75 5.38
N LEU A 111 -7.87 -2.45 5.30
CA LEU A 111 -8.89 -2.79 6.30
C LEU A 111 -9.89 -3.79 5.73
N ARG A 112 -10.39 -4.67 6.61
CA ARG A 112 -11.55 -5.54 6.38
C ARG A 112 -12.54 -5.30 7.51
N ASP A 113 -13.75 -4.86 7.19
CA ASP A 113 -14.77 -4.41 8.15
C ASP A 113 -14.23 -3.38 9.15
N LEU A 114 -13.42 -2.44 8.65
CA LEU A 114 -12.71 -1.40 9.41
C LEU A 114 -11.57 -1.92 10.32
N GLU A 115 -11.34 -3.23 10.39
CA GLU A 115 -10.21 -3.82 11.12
C GLU A 115 -8.97 -3.88 10.22
N PRO A 116 -7.81 -3.38 10.68
CA PRO A 116 -6.61 -3.40 9.87
C PRO A 116 -6.06 -4.84 9.75
N ILE A 117 -5.77 -5.26 8.53
CA ILE A 117 -5.17 -6.58 8.27
C ILE A 117 -3.72 -6.48 7.80
N ALA A 118 -3.33 -5.31 7.26
CA ALA A 118 -1.99 -5.04 6.80
C ALA A 118 -1.71 -3.53 6.74
N ILE A 119 -0.46 -3.16 6.97
CA ILE A 119 0.07 -1.82 6.72
C ILE A 119 1.03 -1.88 5.54
N PHE A 120 0.83 -1.01 4.55
CA PHE A 120 1.68 -0.84 3.40
C PHE A 120 2.57 0.39 3.58
N ASP A 121 3.87 0.20 3.45
CA ASP A 121 4.87 1.25 3.36
C ASP A 121 5.15 1.60 1.89
N SER A 122 5.19 2.89 1.58
CA SER A 122 5.68 3.43 0.31
C SER A 122 7.12 3.01 -0.05
N ALA A 123 7.92 2.53 0.90
CA ALA A 123 9.21 1.86 0.64
C ALA A 123 9.05 0.51 -0.10
N GLY A 124 7.83 0.02 -0.29
CA GLY A 124 7.56 -1.27 -0.91
C GLY A 124 7.61 -2.42 0.08
N VAL A 125 7.23 -2.18 1.33
CA VAL A 125 7.14 -3.18 2.39
C VAL A 125 5.68 -3.33 2.80
N ILE A 126 5.25 -4.56 3.02
CA ILE A 126 3.97 -4.86 3.67
C ILE A 126 4.25 -5.41 5.06
N HIS A 127 3.51 -4.89 6.05
CA HIS A 127 3.54 -5.33 7.42
C HIS A 127 2.23 -6.02 7.73
N THR A 128 2.32 -7.26 8.19
CA THR A 128 1.15 -8.03 8.65
C THR A 128 1.44 -8.59 10.04
N ILE A 129 0.48 -9.28 10.65
CA ILE A 129 0.71 -9.94 11.95
C ILE A 129 1.84 -10.99 11.87
N MET A 130 2.15 -11.48 10.66
CA MET A 130 3.26 -12.40 10.41
C MET A 130 4.62 -11.71 10.28
N GLY A 131 4.66 -10.38 10.26
CA GLY A 131 5.86 -9.57 10.15
C GLY A 131 5.94 -8.72 8.87
N ALA A 132 7.11 -8.13 8.65
CA ALA A 132 7.41 -7.31 7.49
C ALA A 132 7.85 -8.17 6.30
N THR A 133 7.50 -7.74 5.10
CA THR A 133 7.84 -8.41 3.84
C THR A 133 8.15 -7.37 2.76
N GLU A 134 9.37 -7.36 2.25
CA GLU A 134 9.75 -6.51 1.11
C GLU A 134 9.12 -7.04 -0.19
N LEU A 135 8.33 -6.22 -0.87
CA LEU A 135 7.54 -6.66 -2.03
C LEU A 135 8.39 -6.89 -3.28
N MET A 136 9.42 -6.06 -3.52
CA MET A 136 10.18 -6.11 -4.77
C MET A 136 10.93 -7.44 -4.96
N PRO A 137 11.68 -7.95 -3.96
CA PRO A 137 12.34 -9.25 -4.10
C PRO A 137 11.36 -10.39 -4.42
N PHE A 138 10.19 -10.43 -3.77
CA PHE A 138 9.17 -11.44 -4.06
C PHE A 138 8.58 -11.29 -5.45
N TYR A 139 8.25 -10.07 -5.85
CA TYR A 139 7.72 -9.77 -7.17
C TYR A 139 8.69 -10.22 -8.27
N GLU A 140 9.98 -9.99 -8.10
CA GLU A 140 11.01 -10.45 -9.04
C GLU A 140 11.15 -11.98 -9.05
N GLN A 141 11.14 -12.62 -7.88
CA GLN A 141 11.27 -14.07 -7.75
C GLN A 141 10.15 -14.84 -8.47
N ILE A 142 8.94 -14.29 -8.51
CA ILE A 142 7.76 -14.93 -9.12
C ILE A 142 7.49 -14.44 -10.55
N ASP A 143 8.54 -13.98 -11.24
CA ASP A 143 8.48 -13.53 -12.63
C ASP A 143 7.53 -12.34 -12.84
N ARG A 144 7.55 -11.40 -11.87
CA ARG A 144 6.84 -10.12 -11.94
C ARG A 144 5.32 -10.27 -12.05
N LYS A 145 4.78 -11.34 -11.46
CA LYS A 145 3.34 -11.64 -11.45
C LYS A 145 2.67 -10.99 -10.25
N LEU A 146 1.95 -9.89 -10.50
CA LEU A 146 1.28 -9.12 -9.44
C LEU A 146 0.27 -9.97 -8.65
N SER A 147 -0.58 -10.73 -9.33
CA SER A 147 -1.59 -11.57 -8.68
C SER A 147 -0.98 -12.60 -7.73
N LEU A 148 0.13 -13.23 -8.12
CA LEU A 148 0.87 -14.14 -7.25
C LEU A 148 1.58 -13.41 -6.10
N THR A 149 2.02 -12.17 -6.32
CA THR A 149 2.64 -11.34 -5.27
C THR A 149 1.59 -11.07 -4.20
N THR A 150 0.42 -10.55 -4.63
CA THR A 150 -0.73 -10.27 -3.76
C THR A 150 -1.17 -11.53 -3.02
N ALA A 151 -1.38 -12.66 -3.71
CA ALA A 151 -1.79 -13.91 -3.09
C ALA A 151 -0.75 -14.43 -2.08
N ARG A 152 0.54 -14.21 -2.33
CA ARG A 152 1.60 -14.64 -1.41
C ARG A 152 1.59 -13.83 -0.11
N VAL A 153 1.42 -12.51 -0.19
CA VAL A 153 1.51 -11.63 0.98
C VAL A 153 0.19 -11.43 1.72
N LEU A 154 -0.94 -11.56 1.02
CA LEU A 154 -2.27 -11.35 1.56
C LEU A 154 -3.18 -12.59 1.53
N GLY A 155 -2.77 -13.68 0.88
CA GLY A 155 -3.57 -14.90 0.78
C GLY A 155 -4.13 -15.42 2.10
N PRO A 156 -3.36 -15.44 3.21
CA PRO A 156 -3.88 -15.86 4.52
C PRO A 156 -5.00 -14.98 5.08
N TYR A 157 -5.22 -13.78 4.55
CA TYR A 157 -6.20 -12.81 5.03
C TYR A 157 -7.42 -12.68 4.10
N PHE A 158 -7.34 -13.22 2.88
CA PHE A 158 -8.48 -13.36 1.99
C PHE A 158 -9.37 -14.54 2.41
N PRO A 159 -10.66 -14.54 2.00
CA PRO A 159 -11.58 -15.65 2.25
C PRO A 159 -11.13 -16.99 1.64
#